data_AF-A0A349JZA6-F1
#
_entry.id   AF-A0A349JZA6-F1
#
_cell.length_a   1.000
_cell.length_b   1.000
_cell.length_c   1.000
_cell.angle_alpha   90.00
_cell.angle_beta   90.00
_cell.angle_gamma   90.00
#
_symmetry.space_group_name_H-M   'P 1'
#
loop_
_entity.id
_entity.type
_entity.pdbx_description
1 polymer ?
#
loop_
_entity_poly.entity_id
_entity_poly.type
_entity_poly.pdbx_seq_one_letter_code
_entity_poly.pdbx_strand_id
1 'polypeptide(L)'
;RDQRNAKVGSIHINVIRPFPEATVIEALRGKKNVIVLERTDEGMAGDNPLGRDIRTALNKALEAHKAGVGTVPPLSLEETPRLFNGSYGIGSRDFRPEHTLGAYEFATGGLARSDGRAAADGASYFTVGIDHPYAVISKDTPSLLPAGAIAVRFHSIGGWGMITTGKNMGEIVGSFGHDISKANPDYDEEGRLMEKLFIMANPKYGSEKKGSPTNYYLTVAPERIRVNCELNHVDVVLCCDPKAFTHTNPLAGVNRGGCLVWESSDPPETAWERIPAHYREFVKENNIRIFILPGFEIAKAATDRPDLQLRMQGNSFLGAFFRVSTFLQDHGIEKEQYEKGIRKQYEKKFGRFGEAVVESNMTVMKEGFNRVTEIKYGELDAQDRSSMRLDPLTPIGESYTLLPTAGLEVDNVSTHEAPAEQAAKAPVQQLGKFDSEFRADKGYHQPASALASVGVMAAGTG
;
A
#
# COMPACT_ATOMS: atom_id res chain seq x y z
N ARG A 1 4.60 -6.56 -22.61
CA ARG A 1 4.53 -6.84 -24.06
C ARG A 1 5.36 -5.82 -24.81
N ASP A 2 5.11 -4.53 -24.59
CA ASP A 2 5.70 -3.43 -25.37
C ASP A 2 7.19 -3.23 -25.11
N GLN A 3 7.64 -3.43 -23.86
CA GLN A 3 9.06 -3.22 -23.49
C GLN A 3 9.96 -4.45 -23.70
N ARG A 4 9.42 -5.67 -23.53
CA ARG A 4 10.20 -6.92 -23.54
C ARG A 4 9.87 -7.87 -24.70
N ASN A 5 9.00 -7.44 -25.63
CA ASN A 5 8.45 -8.26 -26.70
C ASN A 5 7.88 -9.62 -26.22
N ALA A 6 7.38 -9.65 -24.97
CA ALA A 6 6.92 -10.86 -24.32
C ALA A 6 5.57 -11.32 -24.89
N LYS A 7 5.49 -12.58 -25.37
CA LYS A 7 4.25 -13.21 -25.84
C LYS A 7 3.42 -13.74 -24.66
N VAL A 8 2.87 -12.82 -23.88
CA VAL A 8 2.08 -13.11 -22.67
C VAL A 8 0.62 -12.76 -22.88
N GLY A 9 -0.28 -13.24 -22.03
CA GLY A 9 -1.66 -12.80 -21.93
C GLY A 9 -2.25 -13.17 -20.58
N SER A 10 -3.42 -12.63 -20.26
CA SER A 10 -4.14 -12.87 -19.02
C SER A 10 -5.56 -13.31 -19.32
N ILE A 11 -6.03 -14.33 -18.59
CA ILE A 11 -7.42 -14.79 -18.63
C ILE A 11 -8.02 -14.50 -17.26
N HIS A 12 -9.18 -13.85 -17.24
CA HIS A 12 -9.95 -13.63 -16.01
C HIS A 12 -11.17 -14.56 -16.02
N ILE A 13 -11.29 -15.39 -14.99
CA ILE A 13 -12.40 -16.34 -14.85
C ILE A 13 -13.50 -15.68 -14.03
N ASN A 14 -14.55 -15.23 -14.70
CA ASN A 14 -15.68 -14.55 -14.06
C ASN A 14 -16.68 -15.54 -13.43
N VAL A 15 -16.80 -16.75 -13.99
CA VAL A 15 -17.71 -17.79 -13.50
C VAL A 15 -16.87 -19.02 -13.15
N ILE A 16 -16.70 -19.28 -11.85
CA ILE A 16 -15.95 -20.44 -11.35
C ILE A 16 -16.85 -21.68 -11.31
N ARG A 17 -18.14 -21.52 -11.04
CA ARG A 17 -19.13 -22.60 -11.00
C ARG A 17 -20.43 -22.20 -11.71
N PRO A 18 -20.96 -23.02 -12.65
CA PRO A 18 -20.31 -24.21 -13.23
C PRO A 18 -19.00 -23.82 -13.94
N PHE A 19 -17.98 -24.69 -13.85
CA PHE A 19 -16.66 -24.37 -14.40
C PHE A 19 -16.70 -24.45 -15.95
N PRO A 20 -16.27 -23.40 -16.68
CA PRO A 20 -16.41 -23.33 -18.12
C PRO A 20 -15.31 -24.12 -18.85
N GLU A 21 -15.33 -25.45 -18.72
CA GLU A 21 -14.27 -26.35 -19.21
C GLU A 21 -13.91 -26.11 -20.68
N ALA A 22 -14.91 -26.13 -21.57
CA ALA A 22 -14.69 -25.97 -23.02
C ALA A 22 -14.00 -24.64 -23.37
N THR A 23 -14.46 -23.54 -22.76
CA THR A 23 -13.89 -22.20 -22.98
C THR A 23 -12.45 -22.12 -22.47
N VAL A 24 -12.18 -22.71 -21.29
CA VAL A 24 -10.83 -22.72 -20.71
C VAL A 24 -9.89 -23.55 -21.58
N ILE A 25 -10.30 -24.74 -22.03
CA ILE A 25 -9.50 -25.59 -22.91
C ILE A 25 -9.11 -24.84 -24.19
N GLU A 26 -10.07 -24.23 -24.88
CA GLU A 26 -9.80 -23.47 -26.10
C GLU A 26 -8.89 -22.26 -25.87
N ALA A 27 -9.06 -21.55 -24.75
CA ALA A 27 -8.21 -20.41 -24.41
C ALA A 27 -6.76 -20.82 -24.14
N LEU A 28 -6.54 -22.02 -23.59
CA LEU A 28 -5.23 -22.57 -23.22
C LEU A 28 -4.55 -23.39 -24.34
N ARG A 29 -5.29 -23.77 -25.38
CA ARG A 29 -4.79 -24.55 -26.52
C ARG A 29 -3.54 -23.91 -27.15
N GLY A 30 -2.48 -24.70 -27.28
CA GLY A 30 -1.22 -24.31 -27.92
C GLY A 30 -0.40 -23.28 -27.12
N LYS A 31 -0.78 -22.95 -25.88
CA LYS A 31 0.08 -22.14 -25.00
C LYS A 31 1.19 -23.02 -24.44
N LYS A 32 2.37 -22.43 -24.20
CA LYS A 32 3.52 -23.17 -23.67
C LYS A 32 3.46 -23.33 -22.15
N ASN A 33 3.26 -22.21 -21.46
CA ASN A 33 3.21 -22.13 -20.01
C ASN A 33 1.93 -21.39 -19.60
N VAL A 34 1.27 -21.88 -18.55
CA VAL A 34 0.12 -21.24 -17.92
C VAL A 34 0.42 -21.05 -16.45
N ILE A 35 0.28 -19.82 -15.98
CA ILE A 35 0.48 -19.45 -14.59
C ILE A 35 -0.90 -19.25 -13.97
N VAL A 36 -1.24 -20.07 -12.98
CA VAL A 36 -2.48 -19.97 -12.23
C VAL A 36 -2.16 -19.30 -10.90
N LEU A 37 -2.67 -18.09 -10.70
CA LEU A 37 -2.52 -17.34 -9.46
C LEU A 37 -3.82 -17.43 -8.65
N GLU A 38 -3.72 -17.89 -7.42
CA GLU A 38 -4.88 -18.09 -6.54
C GLU A 38 -4.73 -17.38 -5.21
N ARG A 39 -5.82 -16.81 -4.73
CA ARG A 39 -5.89 -16.12 -3.44
C ARG A 39 -6.24 -17.08 -2.30
N THR A 40 -5.62 -18.25 -2.33
CA THR A 40 -5.78 -19.34 -1.35
C THR A 40 -4.52 -20.19 -1.32
N ASP A 41 -4.35 -20.96 -0.24
CA ASP A 41 -3.34 -21.99 -0.14
C ASP A 41 -3.93 -23.19 0.62
N GLU A 42 -4.15 -24.30 -0.09
CA GLU A 42 -4.65 -25.54 0.48
C GLU A 42 -3.46 -26.47 0.76
N GLY A 43 -2.91 -26.36 1.96
CA GLY A 43 -1.76 -27.15 2.39
C GLY A 43 -1.96 -28.65 2.16
N MET A 44 -0.93 -29.31 1.62
CA MET A 44 -0.90 -30.73 1.25
C MET A 44 -1.81 -31.14 0.07
N ALA A 45 -2.62 -30.25 -0.50
CA ALA A 45 -3.33 -30.54 -1.73
C ALA A 45 -2.35 -30.66 -2.91
N GLY A 46 -2.71 -31.45 -3.91
CA GLY A 46 -1.90 -31.61 -5.12
C GLY A 46 -1.76 -30.30 -5.92
N ASP A 47 -2.81 -29.47 -5.91
CA ASP A 47 -2.83 -28.10 -6.39
C ASP A 47 -3.95 -27.33 -5.65
N ASN A 48 -3.91 -26.00 -5.70
CA ASN A 48 -5.02 -25.15 -5.27
C ASN A 48 -6.27 -25.33 -6.16
N PRO A 49 -7.47 -24.96 -5.69
CA PRO A 49 -8.74 -25.29 -6.34
C PRO A 49 -8.83 -24.97 -7.84
N LEU A 50 -8.43 -23.77 -8.27
CA LEU A 50 -8.51 -23.40 -9.68
C LEU A 50 -7.47 -24.15 -10.51
N GLY A 51 -6.26 -24.36 -9.99
CA GLY A 51 -5.25 -25.21 -10.59
C GLY A 51 -5.76 -26.65 -10.80
N ARG A 52 -6.47 -27.21 -9.81
CA ARG A 52 -7.12 -28.52 -9.90
C ARG A 52 -8.20 -28.57 -10.98
N ASP A 53 -9.06 -27.56 -11.05
CA ASP A 53 -10.13 -27.49 -12.05
C ASP A 53 -9.56 -27.38 -13.48
N ILE A 54 -8.58 -26.51 -13.68
CA ILE A 54 -7.89 -26.34 -14.97
C ILE A 54 -7.19 -27.64 -15.37
N ARG A 55 -6.45 -28.27 -14.44
CA ARG A 55 -5.79 -29.56 -14.70
C ARG A 55 -6.80 -30.63 -15.06
N THR A 56 -7.93 -30.70 -14.36
CA THR A 56 -9.00 -31.65 -14.64
C THR A 56 -9.60 -31.43 -16.03
N ALA A 57 -9.87 -30.17 -16.41
CA ALA A 57 -10.40 -29.84 -17.74
C ALA A 57 -9.41 -30.24 -18.86
N LEU A 58 -8.11 -29.96 -18.68
CA LEU A 58 -7.07 -30.36 -19.65
C LEU A 58 -6.93 -31.89 -19.74
N ASN A 59 -7.01 -32.61 -18.61
CA ASN A 59 -6.98 -34.08 -18.60
C ASN A 59 -8.18 -34.67 -19.34
N LYS A 60 -9.40 -34.15 -19.12
CA LYS A 60 -10.60 -34.55 -19.87
C LYS A 60 -10.45 -34.31 -21.37
N ALA A 61 -9.81 -33.20 -21.76
CA ALA A 61 -9.54 -32.88 -23.17
C ALA A 61 -8.55 -33.87 -23.81
N LEU A 62 -7.52 -34.29 -23.07
CA LEU A 62 -6.57 -35.33 -23.50
C LEU A 62 -7.24 -36.69 -23.64
N GLU A 63 -8.12 -37.06 -22.70
CA GLU A 63 -8.92 -38.28 -22.77
C GLU A 63 -9.84 -38.27 -24.00
N ALA A 64 -10.53 -37.14 -24.26
CA ALA A 64 -11.37 -36.96 -25.43
C ALA A 64 -10.57 -37.08 -26.74
N HIS A 65 -9.35 -36.52 -26.78
CA HIS A 65 -8.44 -36.66 -27.92
C HIS A 65 -8.04 -38.12 -28.16
N LYS A 66 -7.66 -38.84 -27.10
CA LYS A 66 -7.27 -40.26 -27.18
C LYS A 66 -8.44 -41.16 -27.61
N ALA A 67 -9.65 -40.88 -27.13
CA ALA A 67 -10.84 -41.67 -27.44
C ALA A 67 -11.47 -41.31 -28.79
N GLY A 68 -11.16 -40.14 -29.36
CA GLY A 68 -11.82 -39.62 -30.56
C GLY A 68 -13.26 -39.14 -30.32
N VAL A 69 -13.70 -39.08 -29.06
CA VAL A 69 -15.05 -38.68 -28.63
C VAL A 69 -15.00 -38.11 -27.22
N GLY A 70 -15.80 -37.10 -26.90
CA GLY A 70 -15.86 -36.52 -25.56
C GLY A 70 -16.90 -35.41 -25.43
N THR A 71 -17.15 -35.00 -24.19
CA THR A 71 -18.08 -33.91 -23.83
C THR A 71 -17.41 -32.53 -23.79
N VAL A 72 -16.08 -32.49 -23.99
CA VAL A 72 -15.27 -31.28 -24.05
C VAL A 72 -14.42 -31.28 -25.32
N PRO A 73 -13.92 -30.13 -25.79
CA PRO A 73 -13.05 -30.07 -26.96
C PRO A 73 -11.78 -30.90 -26.76
N PRO A 74 -11.37 -31.75 -27.74
CA PRO A 74 -10.19 -32.59 -27.62
C PRO A 74 -8.91 -31.77 -27.73
N LEU A 75 -7.88 -32.12 -26.96
CA LEU A 75 -6.58 -31.43 -26.94
C LEU A 75 -5.45 -32.47 -27.04
N SER A 76 -4.47 -32.26 -27.94
CA SER A 76 -3.30 -33.16 -28.03
C SER A 76 -2.25 -32.83 -26.95
N LEU A 77 -1.27 -33.72 -26.78
CA LEU A 77 -0.16 -33.48 -25.85
C LEU A 77 0.67 -32.25 -26.25
N GLU A 78 0.90 -32.03 -27.55
CA GLU A 78 1.65 -30.90 -28.09
C GLU A 78 0.93 -29.56 -27.89
N GLU A 79 -0.40 -29.60 -27.83
CA GLU A 79 -1.23 -28.42 -27.57
C GLU A 79 -1.44 -28.15 -26.07
N THR A 80 -1.02 -29.06 -25.19
CA THR A 80 -1.25 -28.97 -23.74
C THR A 80 -0.15 -28.14 -23.06
N PRO A 81 -0.49 -27.05 -22.35
CA PRO A 81 0.49 -26.23 -21.67
C PRO A 81 1.05 -26.89 -20.40
N ARG A 82 2.26 -26.49 -20.01
CA ARG A 82 2.76 -26.73 -18.65
C ARG A 82 2.08 -25.76 -17.67
N LEU A 83 1.55 -26.29 -16.57
CA LEU A 83 0.93 -25.51 -15.50
C LEU A 83 1.96 -25.14 -14.41
N PHE A 84 1.90 -23.88 -13.98
CA PHE A 84 2.59 -23.34 -12.82
C PHE A 84 1.54 -22.76 -11.88
N ASN A 85 1.61 -23.09 -10.60
CA ASN A 85 0.59 -22.71 -9.61
C ASN A 85 1.22 -21.80 -8.56
N GLY A 86 0.56 -20.67 -8.28
CA GLY A 86 1.08 -19.67 -7.37
C GLY A 86 0.03 -19.18 -6.38
N SER A 87 0.40 -19.12 -5.11
CA SER A 87 -0.42 -18.48 -4.07
C SER A 87 -0.03 -17.01 -3.91
N TYR A 88 -1.03 -16.13 -3.86
CA TYR A 88 -0.85 -14.69 -3.69
C TYR A 88 -1.93 -14.07 -2.81
N GLY A 89 -1.69 -12.89 -2.25
CA GLY A 89 -2.76 -12.01 -1.73
C GLY A 89 -3.58 -12.50 -0.53
N ILE A 90 -3.22 -13.63 0.08
CA ILE A 90 -3.91 -14.18 1.26
C ILE A 90 -3.88 -13.16 2.39
N GLY A 91 -5.02 -12.92 3.05
CA GLY A 91 -5.11 -11.93 4.13
C GLY A 91 -4.83 -10.49 3.69
N SER A 92 -5.09 -10.16 2.42
CA SER A 92 -4.74 -8.85 1.85
C SER A 92 -3.24 -8.54 1.83
N ARG A 93 -2.40 -9.58 1.81
CA ARG A 93 -0.99 -9.41 1.49
C ARG A 93 -0.84 -8.73 0.13
N ASP A 94 0.11 -7.80 0.05
CA ASP A 94 0.27 -6.98 -1.14
C ASP A 94 0.71 -7.79 -2.37
N PHE A 95 0.17 -7.44 -3.53
CA PHE A 95 0.44 -8.10 -4.80
C PHE A 95 0.83 -7.08 -5.86
N ARG A 96 2.14 -6.94 -6.05
CA ARG A 96 2.77 -5.87 -6.83
C ARG A 96 3.25 -6.34 -8.21
N PRO A 97 3.61 -5.42 -9.12
CA PRO A 97 4.14 -5.76 -10.44
C PRO A 97 5.32 -6.74 -10.41
N GLU A 98 6.28 -6.58 -9.50
CA GLU A 98 7.44 -7.46 -9.37
C GLU A 98 7.08 -8.91 -9.03
N HIS A 99 5.92 -9.15 -8.40
CA HIS A 99 5.40 -10.48 -8.11
C HIS A 99 4.89 -11.16 -9.38
N THR A 100 4.15 -10.42 -10.20
CA THR A 100 3.65 -10.93 -11.49
C THR A 100 4.81 -11.17 -12.46
N LEU A 101 5.78 -10.26 -12.49
CA LEU A 101 7.00 -10.39 -13.28
C LEU A 101 7.84 -11.58 -12.79
N GLY A 102 8.00 -11.75 -11.47
CA GLY A 102 8.73 -12.88 -10.88
C GLY A 102 8.09 -14.22 -11.24
N ALA A 103 6.77 -14.33 -11.17
CA ALA A 103 6.04 -15.52 -11.62
C ALA A 103 6.28 -15.82 -13.11
N TYR A 104 6.26 -14.79 -13.96
CA TYR A 104 6.55 -14.92 -15.39
C TYR A 104 7.99 -15.37 -15.67
N GLU A 105 8.96 -14.74 -15.01
CA GLU A 105 10.39 -15.06 -15.12
C GLU A 105 10.67 -16.49 -14.63
N PHE A 106 10.02 -16.92 -13.53
CA PHE A 106 10.13 -18.29 -13.03
C PHE A 106 9.57 -19.29 -14.05
N ALA A 107 8.35 -19.08 -14.54
CA ALA A 107 7.69 -19.98 -15.50
C ALA A 107 8.42 -20.06 -16.86
N THR A 108 9.20 -19.04 -17.21
CA THR A 108 10.00 -18.99 -18.44
C THR A 108 11.46 -19.40 -18.24
N GLY A 109 11.87 -19.75 -17.02
CA GLY A 109 13.23 -20.21 -16.70
C GLY A 109 14.26 -19.09 -16.52
N GLY A 110 13.84 -17.82 -16.44
CA GLY A 110 14.71 -16.68 -16.16
C GLY A 110 14.96 -16.42 -14.67
N LEU A 111 14.23 -17.10 -13.79
CA LEU A 111 14.32 -16.95 -12.33
C LEU A 111 14.22 -18.30 -11.63
N ALA A 112 14.98 -18.49 -10.56
CA ALA A 112 14.82 -19.59 -9.61
C ALA A 112 14.10 -19.09 -8.36
N ARG A 113 13.46 -19.99 -7.61
CA ARG A 113 12.88 -19.66 -6.31
C ARG A 113 13.97 -19.34 -5.28
N SER A 114 13.56 -18.80 -4.14
CA SER A 114 14.47 -18.52 -3.02
C SER A 114 15.26 -19.75 -2.55
N ASP A 115 14.72 -20.97 -2.68
CA ASP A 115 15.41 -22.22 -2.36
C ASP A 115 16.31 -22.76 -3.49
N GLY A 116 16.52 -21.98 -4.54
CA GLY A 116 17.41 -22.29 -5.66
C GLY A 116 16.79 -23.18 -6.74
N ARG A 117 15.59 -23.74 -6.54
CA ARG A 117 14.94 -24.58 -7.56
C ARG A 117 14.36 -23.75 -8.69
N ALA A 118 14.57 -24.18 -9.93
CA ALA A 118 14.04 -23.55 -11.14
C ALA A 118 12.96 -24.41 -11.81
N ALA A 119 12.29 -23.83 -12.81
CA ALA A 119 11.34 -24.57 -13.65
C ALA A 119 11.99 -25.77 -14.37
N ALA A 120 13.29 -25.70 -14.68
CA ALA A 120 14.05 -26.80 -15.28
C ALA A 120 14.17 -28.02 -14.34
N ASP A 121 14.16 -27.80 -13.01
CA ASP A 121 14.25 -28.85 -11.99
C ASP A 121 12.88 -29.48 -11.65
N GLY A 122 11.89 -29.31 -12.54
CA GLY A 122 10.53 -29.77 -12.34
C GLY A 122 9.71 -28.96 -11.33
N ALA A 123 10.23 -27.86 -10.78
CA ALA A 123 9.44 -27.00 -9.90
C ALA A 123 8.32 -26.29 -10.67
N SER A 124 7.10 -26.33 -10.14
CA SER A 124 5.92 -25.70 -10.75
C SER A 124 5.13 -24.82 -9.76
N TYR A 125 5.23 -25.11 -8.47
CA TYR A 125 4.60 -24.32 -7.42
C TYR A 125 5.53 -23.22 -6.89
N PHE A 126 4.96 -22.05 -6.65
CA PHE A 126 5.65 -20.90 -6.08
C PHE A 126 4.71 -20.06 -5.20
N THR A 127 5.29 -19.15 -4.42
CA THR A 127 4.52 -18.12 -3.68
C THR A 127 5.01 -16.74 -4.09
N VAL A 128 4.17 -15.73 -3.92
CA VAL A 128 4.54 -14.34 -4.20
C VAL A 128 4.10 -13.40 -3.08
N GLY A 129 4.91 -12.37 -2.83
CA GLY A 129 4.65 -11.34 -1.82
C GLY A 129 4.96 -11.74 -0.39
N ILE A 130 5.48 -12.94 -0.13
CA ILE A 130 5.91 -13.37 1.20
C ILE A 130 7.36 -13.84 1.19
N ASP A 131 8.04 -13.73 2.33
CA ASP A 131 9.33 -14.36 2.53
C ASP A 131 9.11 -15.85 2.80
N HIS A 132 9.39 -16.67 1.79
CA HIS A 132 9.10 -18.10 1.80
C HIS A 132 10.14 -18.83 0.92
N PRO A 133 10.54 -20.08 1.24
CA PRO A 133 11.50 -20.82 0.41
C PRO A 133 11.08 -20.94 -1.06
N TYR A 134 9.78 -20.96 -1.33
CA TYR A 134 9.22 -21.07 -2.68
C TYR A 134 8.89 -19.72 -3.31
N ALA A 135 9.32 -18.61 -2.70
CA ALA A 135 9.02 -17.29 -3.19
C ALA A 135 9.72 -17.03 -4.54
N VAL A 136 9.03 -16.29 -5.41
CA VAL A 136 9.58 -15.73 -6.64
C VAL A 136 9.28 -14.24 -6.68
N ILE A 137 10.30 -13.45 -6.99
CA ILE A 137 10.19 -11.99 -7.08
C ILE A 137 11.15 -11.49 -8.15
N SER A 138 10.66 -10.66 -9.06
CA SER A 138 11.51 -10.02 -10.05
C SER A 138 12.38 -8.95 -9.39
N LYS A 139 13.55 -8.69 -9.97
CA LYS A 139 14.36 -7.52 -9.61
C LYS A 139 13.73 -6.23 -10.08
N ASP A 140 12.89 -6.30 -11.11
CA ASP A 140 12.25 -5.12 -11.70
C ASP A 140 10.99 -4.75 -10.91
N THR A 141 10.98 -3.53 -10.38
CA THR A 141 9.87 -2.97 -9.60
C THR A 141 9.23 -1.76 -10.31
N PRO A 142 8.59 -1.94 -11.47
CA PRO A 142 7.97 -0.82 -12.17
C PRO A 142 6.70 -0.36 -11.44
N SER A 143 6.42 0.95 -11.52
CA SER A 143 5.16 1.51 -11.00
C SER A 143 3.93 1.00 -11.75
N LEU A 144 4.02 0.88 -13.08
CA LEU A 144 2.92 0.57 -14.00
C LEU A 144 1.72 1.54 -13.94
N LEU A 145 1.82 2.64 -13.20
CA LEU A 145 0.85 3.73 -13.28
C LEU A 145 0.86 4.35 -14.68
N PRO A 146 -0.29 4.86 -15.17
CA PRO A 146 -0.35 5.57 -16.44
C PRO A 146 0.65 6.74 -16.49
N ALA A 147 1.13 7.06 -17.69
CA ALA A 147 1.95 8.25 -17.88
C ALA A 147 1.17 9.52 -17.48
N GLY A 148 1.83 10.46 -16.80
CA GLY A 148 1.17 11.65 -16.25
C GLY A 148 0.30 11.38 -15.02
N ALA A 149 0.38 10.20 -14.41
CA ALA A 149 -0.26 9.96 -13.11
C ALA A 149 0.46 10.70 -11.99
N ILE A 150 -0.30 11.23 -11.04
CA ILE A 150 0.17 11.84 -9.80
C ILE A 150 -0.19 10.89 -8.66
N ALA A 151 0.81 10.25 -8.06
CA ALA A 151 0.66 9.36 -6.92
C ALA A 151 0.94 10.10 -5.62
N VAL A 152 -0.04 10.11 -4.72
CA VAL A 152 -0.01 10.82 -3.44
C VAL A 152 -0.09 9.83 -2.29
N ARG A 153 0.83 9.95 -1.33
CA ARG A 153 0.73 9.30 -0.03
C ARG A 153 0.49 10.35 1.04
N PHE A 154 -0.54 10.16 1.82
CA PHE A 154 -0.69 10.86 3.08
C PHE A 154 -0.15 10.02 4.21
N HIS A 155 0.60 10.66 5.10
CA HIS A 155 1.20 10.06 6.27
C HIS A 155 0.72 10.80 7.52
N SER A 156 0.02 10.10 8.42
CA SER A 156 -0.61 10.72 9.58
C SER A 156 -0.75 9.73 10.74
N ILE A 157 -1.25 10.23 11.87
CA ILE A 157 -1.62 9.44 13.04
C ILE A 157 -3.14 9.19 13.06
N GLY A 158 -3.55 8.00 13.51
CA GLY A 158 -4.95 7.63 13.70
C GLY A 158 -5.66 8.59 14.66
N GLY A 159 -6.78 9.18 14.20
CA GLY A 159 -7.56 10.16 14.95
C GLY A 159 -7.40 11.61 14.48
N TRP A 160 -6.40 11.91 13.62
CA TRP A 160 -6.12 13.26 13.12
C TRP A 160 -6.87 13.62 11.82
N GLY A 161 -7.90 12.86 11.46
CA GLY A 161 -8.79 13.20 10.34
C GLY A 161 -8.26 12.88 8.93
N MET A 162 -7.08 12.26 8.80
CA MET A 162 -6.42 12.05 7.50
C MET A 162 -7.26 11.26 6.48
N ILE A 163 -8.01 10.25 6.92
CA ILE A 163 -8.89 9.49 6.03
C ILE A 163 -9.99 10.38 5.43
N THR A 164 -10.55 11.29 6.24
CA THR A 164 -11.56 12.25 5.78
C THR A 164 -10.94 13.25 4.82
N THR A 165 -9.74 13.73 5.12
CA THR A 165 -9.00 14.64 4.24
C THR A 165 -8.62 13.98 2.91
N GLY A 166 -8.19 12.71 2.90
CA GLY A 166 -7.95 11.95 1.67
C GLY A 166 -9.22 11.80 0.82
N LYS A 167 -10.37 11.51 1.45
CA LYS A 167 -11.68 11.51 0.77
C LYS A 167 -12.04 12.89 0.21
N ASN A 168 -11.79 13.97 0.96
CA ASN A 168 -11.98 15.34 0.48
C ASN A 168 -11.14 15.60 -0.77
N MET A 169 -9.88 15.13 -0.79
CA MET A 169 -9.02 15.28 -1.97
C MET A 169 -9.61 14.57 -3.18
N GLY A 170 -10.07 13.32 -3.01
CA GLY A 170 -10.74 12.58 -4.09
C GLY A 170 -12.01 13.27 -4.60
N GLU A 171 -12.83 13.82 -3.71
CA GLU A 171 -14.03 14.59 -4.07
C GLU A 171 -13.68 15.88 -4.84
N ILE A 172 -12.67 16.62 -4.39
CA ILE A 172 -12.22 17.87 -5.02
C ILE A 172 -11.62 17.59 -6.39
N VAL A 173 -10.65 16.67 -6.48
CA VAL A 173 -10.02 16.30 -7.75
C VAL A 173 -11.06 15.71 -8.70
N GLY A 174 -12.01 14.91 -8.21
CA GLY A 174 -13.09 14.37 -9.04
C GLY A 174 -14.01 15.46 -9.59
N SER A 175 -14.28 16.50 -8.80
CA SER A 175 -15.02 17.67 -9.30
C SER A 175 -14.25 18.42 -10.38
N PHE A 176 -12.94 18.62 -10.20
CA PHE A 176 -12.12 19.25 -11.24
C PHE A 176 -12.08 18.38 -12.50
N GLY A 177 -11.94 17.06 -12.36
CA GLY A 177 -12.02 16.12 -13.47
C GLY A 177 -13.31 16.24 -14.26
N HIS A 178 -14.46 16.31 -13.58
CA HIS A 178 -15.74 16.51 -14.23
C HIS A 178 -15.83 17.86 -14.96
N ASP A 179 -15.36 18.93 -14.34
CA ASP A 179 -15.36 20.27 -14.93
C ASP A 179 -14.42 20.31 -16.16
N ILE A 180 -13.28 19.61 -16.13
CA ILE A 180 -12.35 19.42 -17.27
C ILE A 180 -13.01 18.61 -18.39
N SER A 181 -13.63 17.47 -18.08
CA SER A 181 -14.35 16.63 -19.04
C SER A 181 -15.46 17.43 -19.74
N LYS A 182 -16.16 18.32 -19.03
CA LYS A 182 -17.21 19.18 -19.60
C LYS A 182 -16.69 20.34 -20.43
N ALA A 183 -15.55 20.92 -20.07
CA ALA A 183 -14.97 22.04 -20.82
C ALA A 183 -14.54 21.63 -22.23
N ASN A 184 -14.16 20.36 -22.40
CA ASN A 184 -13.84 19.77 -23.70
C ASN A 184 -14.46 18.37 -23.80
N PRO A 185 -15.73 18.25 -24.22
CA PRO A 185 -16.47 17.00 -24.13
C PRO A 185 -16.12 16.02 -25.26
N ASP A 186 -15.81 14.79 -24.87
CA ASP A 186 -15.69 13.64 -25.77
C ASP A 186 -16.75 12.60 -25.36
N TYR A 187 -17.31 11.85 -26.31
CA TYR A 187 -18.36 10.87 -26.04
C TYR A 187 -17.97 9.48 -26.55
N ASP A 188 -18.34 8.44 -25.80
CA ASP A 188 -18.17 7.05 -26.22
C ASP A 188 -19.19 6.64 -27.32
N GLU A 189 -19.07 5.40 -27.82
CA GLU A 189 -19.96 4.86 -28.87
C GLU A 189 -21.44 4.86 -28.44
N GLU A 190 -21.70 4.87 -27.13
CA GLU A 190 -23.04 4.92 -26.54
C GLU A 190 -23.47 6.33 -26.12
N GLY A 191 -22.73 7.37 -26.51
CA GLY A 191 -23.06 8.78 -26.27
C GLY A 191 -22.86 9.25 -24.82
N ARG A 192 -22.06 8.55 -24.03
CA ARG A 192 -21.74 8.93 -22.64
C ARG A 192 -20.48 9.79 -22.61
N LEU A 193 -20.48 10.83 -21.78
CA LEU A 193 -19.31 11.71 -21.61
C LEU A 193 -18.12 10.87 -21.11
N MET A 194 -17.00 10.93 -21.83
CA MET A 194 -15.77 10.28 -21.45
C MET A 194 -15.06 11.09 -20.38
N GLU A 195 -14.73 10.44 -19.27
CA GLU A 195 -13.96 11.04 -18.19
C GLU A 195 -12.49 11.24 -18.59
N LYS A 196 -11.95 12.42 -18.31
CA LYS A 196 -10.55 12.78 -18.61
C LYS A 196 -9.60 12.56 -17.43
N LEU A 197 -10.14 12.32 -16.23
CA LEU A 197 -9.37 12.02 -15.04
C LEU A 197 -9.96 10.84 -14.28
N PHE A 198 -9.07 9.94 -13.87
CA PHE A 198 -9.38 8.74 -13.12
C PHE A 198 -8.71 8.83 -11.75
N ILE A 199 -9.47 8.50 -10.71
CA ILE A 199 -9.00 8.57 -9.33
C ILE A 199 -9.08 7.18 -8.71
N MET A 200 -8.00 6.76 -8.06
CA MET A 200 -7.94 5.56 -7.24
C MET A 200 -7.55 5.96 -5.82
N ALA A 201 -8.21 5.36 -4.81
CA ALA A 201 -7.91 5.63 -3.42
C ALA A 201 -7.85 4.34 -2.60
N ASN A 202 -6.73 4.13 -1.92
CA ASN A 202 -6.45 2.94 -1.12
C ASN A 202 -6.10 3.36 0.31
N PRO A 203 -7.10 3.58 1.20
CA PRO A 203 -6.85 3.89 2.60
C PRO A 203 -6.29 2.66 3.34
N LYS A 204 -5.26 2.84 4.15
CA LYS A 204 -4.68 1.78 4.98
C LYS A 204 -4.91 2.09 6.47
N TYR A 205 -5.65 1.22 7.13
CA TYR A 205 -5.96 1.34 8.56
C TYR A 205 -5.09 0.38 9.37
N GLY A 206 -4.63 0.83 10.54
CA GLY A 206 -4.16 -0.07 11.58
C GLY A 206 -5.34 -0.78 12.26
N SER A 207 -5.08 -1.87 12.98
CA SER A 207 -6.07 -2.53 13.84
C SER A 207 -6.51 -1.63 15.00
N GLU A 208 -5.63 -0.70 15.42
CA GLU A 208 -5.93 0.29 16.45
C GLU A 208 -6.72 1.48 15.90
N LYS A 209 -7.74 1.90 16.65
CA LYS A 209 -8.62 3.01 16.25
C LYS A 209 -7.96 4.40 16.32
N LYS A 210 -6.92 4.57 17.14
CA LYS A 210 -6.24 5.86 17.39
C LYS A 210 -4.77 5.64 17.73
N GLY A 211 -3.92 6.62 17.44
CA GLY A 211 -2.51 6.63 17.87
C GLY A 211 -1.55 5.87 16.95
N SER A 212 -2.02 4.86 16.23
CA SER A 212 -1.22 4.16 15.23
C SER A 212 -0.98 4.99 13.95
N PRO A 213 0.21 4.91 13.32
CA PRO A 213 0.46 5.47 12.01
C PRO A 213 -0.56 4.97 10.98
N THR A 214 -1.03 5.90 10.14
CA THR A 214 -2.09 5.68 9.16
C THR A 214 -1.63 6.27 7.83
N ASN A 215 -1.65 5.44 6.78
CA ASN A 215 -1.34 5.88 5.43
C ASN A 215 -2.62 5.92 4.58
N TYR A 216 -2.74 6.93 3.74
CA TYR A 216 -3.78 7.00 2.71
C TYR A 216 -3.10 7.19 1.37
N TYR A 217 -3.46 6.38 0.39
CA TYR A 217 -2.94 6.51 -0.96
C TYR A 217 -4.02 7.03 -1.88
N LEU A 218 -3.66 7.99 -2.74
CA LEU A 218 -4.51 8.49 -3.80
C LEU A 218 -3.69 8.62 -5.07
N THR A 219 -4.22 8.13 -6.19
CA THR A 219 -3.64 8.34 -7.50
C THR A 219 -4.64 9.07 -8.38
N VAL A 220 -4.16 10.07 -9.09
CA VAL A 220 -4.88 10.76 -10.15
C VAL A 220 -4.18 10.41 -11.46
N ALA A 221 -4.90 10.04 -12.51
CA ALA A 221 -4.30 9.71 -13.80
C ALA A 221 -5.19 10.15 -14.97
N PRO A 222 -4.60 10.44 -16.14
CA PRO A 222 -5.36 10.75 -17.37
C PRO A 222 -6.02 9.51 -17.99
N GLU A 223 -5.59 8.31 -17.57
CA GLU A 223 -6.14 7.04 -18.04
C GLU A 223 -6.57 6.16 -16.88
N ARG A 224 -7.41 5.15 -17.19
CA ARG A 224 -7.91 4.20 -16.20
C ARG A 224 -6.75 3.48 -15.49
N ILE A 225 -6.67 3.70 -14.18
CA ILE A 225 -5.69 3.06 -13.30
C ILE A 225 -6.05 1.58 -13.15
N ARG A 226 -5.13 0.69 -13.52
CA ARG A 226 -5.29 -0.78 -13.42
C ARG A 226 -4.44 -1.41 -12.31
N VAL A 227 -3.45 -0.67 -11.82
CA VAL A 227 -2.58 -1.10 -10.72
C VAL A 227 -3.41 -1.09 -9.44
N ASN A 228 -3.49 -2.23 -8.75
CA ASN A 228 -4.21 -2.37 -7.49
C ASN A 228 -3.33 -3.03 -6.43
N CYS A 229 -2.34 -2.27 -5.96
CA CYS A 229 -1.38 -2.67 -4.94
C CYS A 229 -1.02 -1.46 -4.06
N GLU A 230 -0.20 -1.66 -3.03
CA GLU A 230 0.37 -0.52 -2.30
C GLU A 230 1.31 0.29 -3.21
N LEU A 231 1.25 1.62 -3.10
CA LEU A 231 2.10 2.51 -3.89
C LEU A 231 3.48 2.61 -3.22
N ASN A 232 4.50 2.03 -3.88
CA ASN A 232 5.90 2.25 -3.50
C ASN A 232 6.62 3.26 -4.41
N HIS A 233 5.86 3.92 -5.29
CA HIS A 233 6.31 5.01 -6.15
C HIS A 233 5.30 6.14 -5.98
N VAL A 234 5.70 7.24 -5.34
CA VAL A 234 4.85 8.39 -5.06
C VAL A 234 5.55 9.69 -5.43
N ASP A 235 4.78 10.65 -5.94
CA ASP A 235 5.27 11.96 -6.37
C ASP A 235 5.12 12.99 -5.27
N VAL A 236 4.10 12.83 -4.41
CA VAL A 236 3.81 13.76 -3.31
C VAL A 236 3.55 12.98 -2.02
N VAL A 237 4.26 13.32 -0.96
CA VAL A 237 3.98 12.85 0.40
C VAL A 237 3.45 14.00 1.24
N LEU A 238 2.25 13.85 1.78
CA LEU A 238 1.60 14.82 2.67
C LEU A 238 1.69 14.28 4.09
N CYS A 239 2.66 14.77 4.86
CA CYS A 239 3.00 14.27 6.17
C CYS A 239 2.52 15.24 7.26
N CYS A 240 1.31 14.97 7.77
CA CYS A 240 0.71 15.74 8.85
C CYS A 240 1.33 15.46 10.23
N ASP A 241 2.27 14.51 10.31
CA ASP A 241 2.92 14.11 11.55
C ASP A 241 4.29 14.78 11.70
N PRO A 242 4.44 15.77 12.62
CA PRO A 242 5.72 16.42 12.86
C PRO A 242 6.81 15.46 13.36
N LYS A 243 6.43 14.28 13.85
CA LYS A 243 7.33 13.29 14.42
C LYS A 243 7.58 12.09 13.52
N ALA A 244 7.15 12.11 12.25
CA ALA A 244 7.27 10.97 11.34
C ALA A 244 8.67 10.32 11.34
N PHE A 245 9.74 11.11 11.21
CA PHE A 245 11.12 10.57 11.19
C PHE A 245 11.57 9.83 12.46
N THR A 246 10.84 9.95 13.58
CA THR A 246 11.19 9.25 14.83
C THR A 246 10.68 7.81 14.91
N HIS A 247 9.75 7.42 14.04
CA HIS A 247 9.09 6.11 14.10
C HIS A 247 8.78 5.51 12.71
N THR A 248 9.06 6.23 11.62
CA THR A 248 8.80 5.76 10.26
C THR A 248 9.63 6.55 9.25
N ASN A 249 9.66 6.07 8.00
CA ASN A 249 10.33 6.73 6.89
C ASN A 249 9.31 7.42 5.96
N PRO A 250 9.06 8.74 6.10
CA PRO A 250 8.14 9.46 5.21
C PRO A 250 8.69 9.64 3.79
N LEU A 251 9.97 9.33 3.53
CA LEU A 251 10.61 9.40 2.21
C LEU A 251 10.58 8.07 1.45
N ALA A 252 10.14 6.98 2.08
CA ALA A 252 10.10 5.66 1.45
C ALA A 252 9.24 5.69 0.18
N GLY A 253 9.83 5.30 -0.96
CA GLY A 253 9.13 5.21 -2.24
C GLY A 253 8.86 6.54 -2.95
N VAL A 254 9.43 7.65 -2.49
CA VAL A 254 9.30 8.94 -3.21
C VAL A 254 10.11 8.88 -4.50
N ASN A 255 9.48 9.24 -5.61
CA ASN A 255 10.12 9.32 -6.92
C ASN A 255 11.19 10.43 -6.94
N ARG A 256 12.19 10.29 -7.83
CA ARG A 256 13.17 11.33 -8.07
C ARG A 256 12.47 12.64 -8.48
N GLY A 257 12.82 13.76 -7.85
CA GLY A 257 12.14 15.05 -8.06
C GLY A 257 10.78 15.19 -7.38
N GLY A 258 10.29 14.14 -6.70
CA GLY A 258 9.07 14.17 -5.91
C GLY A 258 9.22 15.05 -4.67
N CYS A 259 8.13 15.22 -3.93
CA CYS A 259 8.08 16.13 -2.80
C CYS A 259 7.51 15.53 -1.51
N LEU A 260 7.98 16.07 -0.39
CA LEU A 260 7.46 15.84 0.95
C LEU A 260 6.96 17.18 1.49
N VAL A 261 5.67 17.30 1.83
CA VAL A 261 5.12 18.39 2.63
C VAL A 261 5.01 17.89 4.07
N TRP A 262 5.71 18.55 4.98
CA TRP A 262 5.86 18.10 6.36
C TRP A 262 5.32 19.11 7.36
N GLU A 263 4.58 18.63 8.35
CA GLU A 263 4.13 19.43 9.48
C GLU A 263 5.33 19.92 10.29
N SER A 264 5.48 21.24 10.39
CA SER A 264 6.58 21.85 11.13
C SER A 264 6.29 23.31 11.47
N SER A 265 6.65 23.69 12.69
CA SER A 265 6.74 25.08 13.14
C SER A 265 8.15 25.68 13.01
N ASP A 266 9.16 24.87 12.67
CA ASP A 266 10.54 25.35 12.47
C ASP A 266 10.60 26.27 11.24
N PRO A 267 11.45 27.31 11.26
CA PRO A 267 11.70 28.14 10.09
C PRO A 267 12.48 27.36 9.01
N PRO A 268 12.35 27.71 7.71
CA PRO A 268 13.01 27.00 6.60
C PRO A 268 14.52 26.86 6.75
N GLU A 269 15.16 27.81 7.43
CA GLU A 269 16.60 27.89 7.65
C GLU A 269 17.11 26.77 8.56
N THR A 270 16.31 26.32 9.53
CA THR A 270 16.72 25.28 10.51
C THR A 270 16.03 23.94 10.27
N ALA A 271 14.99 23.89 9.44
CA ALA A 271 14.20 22.68 9.20
C ALA A 271 15.02 21.51 8.63
N TRP A 272 16.08 21.80 7.89
CA TRP A 272 17.01 20.77 7.36
C TRP A 272 17.65 19.92 8.47
N GLU A 273 17.97 20.54 9.60
CA GLU A 273 18.61 19.86 10.75
C GLU A 273 17.72 18.77 11.35
N ARG A 274 16.39 18.87 11.17
CA ARG A 274 15.42 17.88 11.64
C ARG A 274 15.31 16.64 10.75
N ILE A 275 15.92 16.64 9.57
CA ILE A 275 16.01 15.46 8.72
C ILE A 275 17.17 14.59 9.24
N PRO A 276 16.93 13.30 9.56
CA PRO A 276 17.97 12.40 10.02
C PRO A 276 19.15 12.35 9.06
N ALA A 277 20.38 12.36 9.59
CA ALA A 277 21.59 12.39 8.77
C ALA A 277 21.62 11.30 7.67
N HIS A 278 21.18 10.09 8.00
CA HIS A 278 21.15 8.95 7.08
C HIS A 278 20.14 9.08 5.91
N TYR A 279 19.21 10.04 5.94
CA TYR A 279 18.31 10.32 4.82
C TYR A 279 18.75 11.51 3.95
N ARG A 280 19.68 12.34 4.43
CA ARG A 280 20.06 13.58 3.73
C ARG A 280 20.71 13.34 2.38
N GLU A 281 21.52 12.28 2.27
CA GLU A 281 22.14 11.85 1.01
C GLU A 281 21.07 11.46 -0.01
N PHE A 282 20.13 10.57 0.38
CA PHE A 282 18.99 10.18 -0.46
C PHE A 282 18.20 11.39 -0.96
N VAL A 283 17.92 12.37 -0.09
CA VAL A 283 17.19 13.59 -0.45
C VAL A 283 17.92 14.39 -1.52
N LYS A 284 19.24 14.61 -1.36
CA LYS A 284 20.04 15.36 -2.33
C LYS A 284 20.20 14.62 -3.65
N GLU A 285 20.61 13.36 -3.63
CA GLU A 285 20.87 12.57 -4.85
C GLU A 285 19.62 12.40 -5.72
N ASN A 286 18.46 12.26 -5.07
CA ASN A 286 17.18 12.09 -5.74
C ASN A 286 16.45 13.43 -5.99
N ASN A 287 17.07 14.58 -5.69
CA ASN A 287 16.46 15.90 -5.83
C ASN A 287 15.07 15.98 -5.17
N ILE A 288 14.91 15.38 -3.98
CA ILE A 288 13.63 15.36 -3.27
C ILE A 288 13.34 16.75 -2.71
N ARG A 289 12.18 17.31 -3.06
CA ARG A 289 11.78 18.65 -2.64
C ARG A 289 11.07 18.58 -1.30
N ILE A 290 11.63 19.19 -0.27
CA ILE A 290 11.03 19.16 1.07
C ILE A 290 10.40 20.52 1.35
N PHE A 291 9.14 20.47 1.74
CA PHE A 291 8.35 21.63 2.13
C PHE A 291 7.93 21.48 3.58
N ILE A 292 7.91 22.61 4.28
CA ILE A 292 7.34 22.69 5.62
C ILE A 292 6.02 23.45 5.59
N LEU A 293 5.09 23.04 6.46
CA LEU A 293 3.80 23.67 6.63
C LEU A 293 3.39 23.67 8.12
N PRO A 294 3.10 24.82 8.72
CA PRO A 294 2.64 24.90 10.11
C PRO A 294 1.14 24.58 10.21
N GLY A 295 0.76 23.34 9.89
CA GLY A 295 -0.62 22.89 9.79
C GLY A 295 -1.41 23.04 11.10
N PHE A 296 -0.76 22.80 12.24
CA PHE A 296 -1.39 23.00 13.55
C PHE A 296 -1.70 24.46 13.84
N GLU A 297 -0.79 25.38 13.51
CA GLU A 297 -1.02 26.81 13.72
C GLU A 297 -2.17 27.32 12.85
N ILE A 298 -2.20 26.90 11.57
CA ILE A 298 -3.27 27.25 10.64
C ILE A 298 -4.63 26.78 11.18
N ALA A 299 -4.71 25.53 11.66
CA ALA A 299 -5.94 25.00 12.21
C ALA A 299 -6.39 25.71 13.50
N LYS A 300 -5.44 26.04 14.39
CA LYS A 300 -5.70 26.80 15.63
C LYS A 300 -6.22 28.21 15.35
N ALA A 301 -5.72 28.88 14.32
CA ALA A 301 -6.20 30.20 13.93
C ALA A 301 -7.61 30.16 13.32
N ALA A 302 -7.98 29.05 12.66
CA ALA A 302 -9.26 28.92 11.99
C ALA A 302 -10.43 28.47 12.89
N THR A 303 -10.16 27.82 14.04
CA THR A 303 -11.19 27.41 15.00
C THR A 303 -10.68 27.39 16.44
N ASP A 304 -11.53 27.85 17.34
CA ASP A 304 -11.35 27.80 18.80
C ASP A 304 -11.58 26.40 19.37
N ARG A 305 -12.23 25.49 18.63
CA ARG A 305 -12.58 24.14 19.06
C ARG A 305 -11.37 23.19 19.06
N PRO A 306 -10.87 22.76 20.24
CA PRO A 306 -9.66 21.93 20.32
C PRO A 306 -9.80 20.58 19.61
N ASP A 307 -11.01 20.00 19.61
CA ASP A 307 -11.30 18.71 18.97
C ASP A 307 -11.21 18.77 17.43
N LEU A 308 -11.41 19.96 16.86
CA LEU A 308 -11.37 20.19 15.42
C LEU A 308 -9.98 20.57 14.93
N GLN A 309 -9.15 21.23 15.75
CA GLN A 309 -7.80 21.66 15.35
C GLN A 309 -6.95 20.51 14.81
N LEU A 310 -6.94 19.36 15.50
CA LEU A 310 -6.19 18.17 15.07
C LEU A 310 -6.70 17.56 13.76
N ARG A 311 -7.99 17.75 13.45
CA ARG A 311 -8.64 17.17 12.25
C ARG A 311 -8.61 18.12 11.06
N MET A 312 -8.73 19.41 11.33
CA MET A 312 -8.76 20.48 10.34
C MET A 312 -7.38 20.72 9.73
N GLN A 313 -6.29 20.46 10.46
CA GLN A 313 -4.94 20.61 9.90
C GLN A 313 -4.78 19.87 8.56
N GLY A 314 -5.44 18.72 8.37
CA GLY A 314 -5.36 17.96 7.13
C GLY A 314 -5.80 18.76 5.90
N ASN A 315 -6.77 19.66 6.05
CA ASN A 315 -7.21 20.52 4.94
C ASN A 315 -6.12 21.51 4.50
N SER A 316 -5.19 21.91 5.38
CA SER A 316 -4.07 22.75 4.98
C SER A 316 -3.11 21.99 4.05
N PHE A 317 -2.93 20.69 4.28
CA PHE A 317 -2.12 19.83 3.39
C PHE A 317 -2.77 19.62 2.03
N LEU A 318 -4.09 19.75 1.90
CA LEU A 318 -4.75 19.78 0.59
C LEU A 318 -4.40 21.06 -0.17
N GLY A 319 -4.42 22.22 0.49
CA GLY A 319 -3.95 23.47 -0.09
C GLY A 319 -2.49 23.37 -0.54
N ALA A 320 -1.63 22.78 0.30
CA ALA A 320 -0.24 22.54 -0.04
C ALA A 320 -0.08 21.60 -1.24
N PHE A 321 -0.86 20.52 -1.32
CA PHE A 321 -0.85 19.61 -2.48
C PHE A 321 -1.06 20.35 -3.80
N PHE A 322 -2.09 21.20 -3.90
CA PHE A 322 -2.35 21.95 -5.12
C PHE A 322 -1.27 22.99 -5.45
N ARG A 323 -0.51 23.44 -4.45
CA ARG A 323 0.62 24.36 -4.65
C ARG A 323 1.90 23.64 -5.10
N VAL A 324 2.20 22.48 -4.54
CA VAL A 324 3.50 21.80 -4.75
C VAL A 324 3.47 20.76 -5.87
N SER A 325 2.30 20.19 -6.15
CA SER A 325 2.11 19.25 -7.26
C SER A 325 1.94 19.97 -8.59
N THR A 326 2.12 19.24 -9.69
CA THR A 326 1.91 19.76 -11.04
C THR A 326 0.43 19.82 -11.44
N PHE A 327 -0.50 19.33 -10.60
CA PHE A 327 -1.92 19.14 -10.96
C PHE A 327 -2.58 20.38 -11.58
N LEU A 328 -2.43 21.57 -10.96
CA LEU A 328 -3.05 22.78 -11.49
C LEU A 328 -2.42 23.20 -12.83
N GLN A 329 -1.10 23.04 -12.98
CA GLN A 329 -0.36 23.37 -14.19
C GLN A 329 -0.71 22.41 -15.33
N ASP A 330 -0.70 21.11 -15.07
CA ASP A 330 -0.96 20.05 -16.05
C ASP A 330 -2.38 20.13 -16.63
N HIS A 331 -3.31 20.73 -15.88
CA HIS A 331 -4.71 20.89 -16.29
C HIS A 331 -5.11 22.35 -16.60
N GLY A 332 -4.15 23.29 -16.62
CA GLY A 332 -4.41 24.69 -16.95
C GLY A 332 -5.45 25.35 -16.03
N ILE A 333 -5.47 24.99 -14.75
CA ILE A 333 -6.42 25.52 -13.77
C ILE A 333 -5.82 26.79 -13.17
N GLU A 334 -6.42 27.93 -13.51
CA GLU A 334 -6.03 29.23 -12.96
C GLU A 334 -6.43 29.39 -11.50
N LYS A 335 -5.77 30.29 -10.78
CA LYS A 335 -6.01 30.52 -9.34
C LYS A 335 -7.48 30.82 -9.01
N GLU A 336 -8.16 31.63 -9.83
CA GLU A 336 -9.57 31.98 -9.63
C GLU A 336 -10.49 30.76 -9.81
N GLN A 337 -10.23 29.94 -10.84
CA GLN A 337 -10.97 28.70 -11.09
C GLN A 337 -10.76 27.70 -9.95
N TYR A 338 -9.53 27.60 -9.46
CA TYR A 338 -9.19 26.80 -8.28
C TYR A 338 -9.98 27.27 -7.06
N GLU A 339 -9.91 28.55 -6.67
CA GLU A 339 -10.59 29.06 -5.48
C GLU A 339 -12.11 28.87 -5.55
N LYS A 340 -12.71 29.11 -6.72
CA LYS A 340 -14.14 28.89 -6.96
C LYS A 340 -14.51 27.41 -6.89
N GLY A 341 -13.70 26.54 -7.48
CA GLY A 341 -13.89 25.09 -7.46
C GLY A 341 -13.85 24.52 -6.05
N ILE A 342 -12.86 24.95 -5.24
CA ILE A 342 -12.76 24.56 -3.82
C ILE A 342 -13.98 25.04 -3.04
N ARG A 343 -14.36 26.33 -3.17
CA ARG A 343 -15.51 26.89 -2.45
C ARG A 343 -16.78 26.11 -2.72
N LYS A 344 -17.07 25.82 -4.00
CA LYS A 344 -18.22 25.00 -4.43
C LYS A 344 -18.25 23.63 -3.72
N GLN A 345 -17.09 22.97 -3.57
CA GLN A 345 -17.02 21.69 -2.85
C GLN A 345 -17.24 21.84 -1.35
N TYR A 346 -16.71 22.89 -0.73
CA TYR A 346 -16.90 23.15 0.70
C TYR A 346 -18.33 23.59 1.02
N GLU A 347 -18.98 24.39 0.18
CA GLU A 347 -20.41 24.70 0.30
C GLU A 347 -21.26 23.43 0.21
N LYS A 348 -20.99 22.56 -0.78
CA LYS A 348 -21.69 21.28 -0.90
C LYS A 348 -21.54 20.40 0.35
N LYS A 349 -20.34 20.35 0.92
CA LYS A 349 -20.03 19.47 2.05
C LYS A 349 -20.42 20.03 3.42
N PHE A 350 -20.17 21.31 3.63
CA PHE A 350 -20.28 21.97 4.92
C PHE A 350 -21.36 23.06 4.98
N GLY A 351 -22.00 23.43 3.87
CA GLY A 351 -23.00 24.50 3.84
C GLY A 351 -24.19 24.28 4.77
N ARG A 352 -24.56 23.01 5.05
CA ARG A 352 -25.58 22.67 6.05
C ARG A 352 -25.23 23.10 7.49
N PHE A 353 -23.96 23.38 7.76
CA PHE A 353 -23.46 23.85 9.06
C PHE A 353 -23.29 25.38 9.11
N GLY A 354 -23.63 26.09 8.05
CA GLY A 354 -23.59 27.55 7.95
C GLY A 354 -22.31 28.11 7.32
N GLU A 355 -22.39 29.36 6.86
CA GLU A 355 -21.33 30.06 6.12
C GLU A 355 -20.02 30.18 6.92
N ALA A 356 -20.12 30.42 8.23
CA ALA A 356 -18.94 30.53 9.10
C ALA A 356 -18.07 29.25 9.08
N VAL A 357 -18.70 28.07 8.96
CA VAL A 357 -17.97 26.79 8.87
C VAL A 357 -17.29 26.64 7.52
N VAL A 358 -17.95 27.09 6.45
CA VAL A 358 -17.39 27.10 5.09
C VAL A 358 -16.17 28.03 5.06
N GLU A 359 -16.29 29.26 5.56
CA GLU A 359 -15.19 30.24 5.61
C GLU A 359 -14.00 29.76 6.45
N SER A 360 -14.26 29.12 7.60
CA SER A 360 -13.21 28.54 8.44
C SER A 360 -12.42 27.47 7.69
N ASN A 361 -13.09 26.55 6.99
CA ASN A 361 -12.42 25.53 6.17
C ASN A 361 -11.69 26.14 4.97
N MET A 362 -12.30 27.13 4.30
CA MET A 362 -11.68 27.86 3.20
C MET A 362 -10.40 28.57 3.64
N THR A 363 -10.39 29.16 4.84
CA THR A 363 -9.20 29.79 5.42
C THR A 363 -8.07 28.77 5.58
N VAL A 364 -8.36 27.60 6.15
CA VAL A 364 -7.35 26.53 6.30
C VAL A 364 -6.77 26.08 4.96
N MET A 365 -7.61 25.92 3.93
CA MET A 365 -7.16 25.56 2.58
C MET A 365 -6.27 26.64 1.96
N LYS A 366 -6.69 27.91 2.05
CA LYS A 366 -5.96 29.06 1.51
C LYS A 366 -4.59 29.23 2.18
N GLU A 367 -4.56 29.15 3.50
CA GLU A 367 -3.32 29.24 4.27
C GLU A 367 -2.39 28.06 3.99
N GLY A 368 -2.94 26.85 3.79
CA GLY A 368 -2.18 25.70 3.31
C GLY A 368 -1.48 25.93 1.98
N PHE A 369 -2.17 26.57 1.03
CA PHE A 369 -1.62 26.92 -0.28
C PHE A 369 -0.59 28.05 -0.23
N ASN A 370 -0.76 29.02 0.69
CA ASN A 370 0.07 30.22 0.76
C ASN A 370 1.31 30.08 1.65
N ARG A 371 1.22 29.30 2.75
CA ARG A 371 2.29 29.19 3.77
C ARG A 371 3.23 28.02 3.56
N VAL A 372 2.90 27.08 2.67
CA VAL A 372 3.81 25.97 2.33
C VAL A 372 5.12 26.53 1.74
N THR A 373 6.24 26.18 2.36
CA THR A 373 7.55 26.76 2.03
C THR A 373 8.57 25.67 1.76
N GLU A 374 9.28 25.74 0.64
CA GLU A 374 10.36 24.82 0.29
C GLU A 374 11.60 25.13 1.14
N ILE A 375 12.17 24.12 1.78
CA ILE A 375 13.43 24.27 2.52
C ILE A 375 14.61 24.13 1.57
N LYS A 376 15.70 24.84 1.85
CA LYS A 376 16.95 24.65 1.12
C LYS A 376 17.70 23.46 1.72
N TYR A 377 18.41 22.72 0.87
CA TYR A 377 19.33 21.70 1.35
C TYR A 377 20.46 22.35 2.15
N GLY A 378 20.67 21.88 3.37
CA GLY A 378 21.87 22.20 4.14
C GLY A 378 22.98 21.18 3.92
N GLU A 379 24.02 21.23 4.74
CA GLU A 379 25.13 20.27 4.69
C GLU A 379 24.71 18.87 5.14
N LEU A 380 25.43 17.84 4.68
CA LEU A 380 25.14 16.45 5.05
C LEU A 380 25.42 16.20 6.54
N ASP A 381 26.47 16.84 7.06
CA ASP A 381 26.95 16.80 8.44
C ASP A 381 26.40 17.94 9.31
N ALA A 382 25.39 18.68 8.83
CA ALA A 382 24.68 19.68 9.63
C ALA A 382 24.20 19.08 10.97
N GLN A 383 23.96 19.92 11.98
CA GLN A 383 23.50 19.44 13.29
C GLN A 383 22.27 18.53 13.12
N ASP A 384 22.28 17.35 13.76
CA ASP A 384 21.16 16.41 13.71
C ASP A 384 20.22 16.65 14.90
N ARG A 385 19.07 17.24 14.62
CA ARG A 385 17.97 17.50 15.57
C ARG A 385 16.79 16.55 15.35
N SER A 386 16.97 15.49 14.55
CA SER A 386 15.88 14.60 14.13
C SER A 386 15.37 13.67 15.23
N SER A 387 16.18 13.39 16.26
CA SER A 387 15.79 12.50 17.34
C SER A 387 14.50 12.95 18.02
N MET A 388 14.24 14.26 18.08
CA MET A 388 13.10 14.91 18.76
C MET A 388 12.81 14.31 20.16
N ARG A 389 13.84 13.72 20.75
CA ARG A 389 13.91 13.12 22.06
C ARG A 389 15.00 13.89 22.76
N LEU A 390 14.68 14.41 23.93
CA LEU A 390 15.74 14.77 24.86
C LEU A 390 16.50 13.49 25.21
N ASP A 391 17.79 13.61 25.46
CA ASP A 391 18.50 12.55 26.15
C ASP A 391 17.69 12.19 27.39
N PRO A 392 17.45 10.89 27.66
CA PRO A 392 16.75 10.49 28.87
C PRO A 392 17.44 11.17 30.04
N LEU A 393 16.66 11.79 30.93
CA LEU A 393 17.19 12.42 32.14
C LEU A 393 18.04 11.40 32.88
N THR A 394 19.36 11.54 32.77
CA THR A 394 20.32 10.75 33.53
C THR A 394 20.31 11.29 34.96
N PRO A 395 20.03 10.47 35.98
CA PRO A 395 20.14 10.92 37.37
C PRO A 395 21.56 11.44 37.62
N ILE A 396 21.69 12.60 38.29
CA ILE A 396 22.99 13.14 38.67
C ILE A 396 23.56 12.28 39.81
N GLY A 397 24.57 11.45 39.49
CA GLY A 397 25.35 10.65 40.43
C GLY A 397 26.03 9.47 39.75
N GLU A 398 27.32 9.24 40.01
CA GLU A 398 28.18 8.22 39.37
C GLU A 398 27.77 6.74 39.62
N SER A 399 26.56 6.47 40.11
CA SER A 399 26.16 5.13 40.53
C SER A 399 24.70 4.74 40.25
N TYR A 400 23.99 5.42 39.35
CA TYR A 400 22.63 5.01 39.00
C TYR A 400 22.61 4.11 37.77
N THR A 401 22.48 2.80 37.99
CA THR A 401 22.24 1.83 36.91
C THR A 401 20.77 1.93 36.50
N LEU A 402 20.48 2.45 35.31
CA LEU A 402 19.16 2.39 34.71
C LEU A 402 18.80 0.92 34.43
N LEU A 403 17.86 0.37 35.19
CA LEU A 403 17.32 -0.95 34.90
C LEU A 403 16.60 -0.94 33.54
N PRO A 404 16.82 -1.97 32.69
CA PRO A 404 16.16 -2.05 31.39
C PRO A 404 14.64 -2.04 31.56
N THR A 405 13.98 -1.06 30.97
CA THR A 405 12.57 -1.19 30.62
C THR A 405 12.51 -1.55 29.14
N ALA A 406 11.69 -2.55 28.82
CA ALA A 406 11.59 -3.25 27.53
C ALA A 406 12.61 -4.38 27.29
N GLY A 407 12.66 -5.34 28.22
CA GLY A 407 12.67 -6.75 27.83
C GLY A 407 13.98 -7.36 27.35
N LEU A 408 15.10 -7.14 28.06
CA LEU A 408 16.23 -8.06 28.03
C LEU A 408 16.78 -8.19 29.45
N GLU A 409 16.63 -9.37 30.04
CA GLU A 409 17.21 -9.70 31.35
C GLU A 409 18.70 -10.00 31.22
N VAL A 410 19.47 -9.64 32.25
CA VAL A 410 20.68 -10.39 32.57
C VAL A 410 20.56 -10.77 34.04
N ASP A 411 19.97 -11.94 34.24
CA ASP A 411 19.99 -12.79 35.43
C ASP A 411 19.45 -12.22 36.75
N ASN A 412 18.26 -12.72 37.13
CA ASN A 412 17.57 -12.68 38.44
C ASN A 412 16.40 -11.70 38.61
N VAL A 413 15.29 -11.91 37.89
CA VAL A 413 13.97 -11.42 38.32
C VAL A 413 13.05 -12.60 38.63
N SER A 414 12.72 -12.76 39.91
CA SER A 414 11.79 -13.80 40.37
C SER A 414 10.37 -13.51 39.88
N THR A 415 9.80 -14.40 39.06
CA THR A 415 8.35 -14.53 38.97
C THR A 415 7.84 -15.09 40.29
N HIS A 416 6.96 -14.38 40.99
CA HIS A 416 6.25 -14.96 42.12
C HIS A 416 5.52 -16.24 41.65
N GLU A 417 5.64 -17.33 42.42
CA GLU A 417 4.89 -18.55 42.15
C GLU A 417 3.38 -18.26 42.19
N ALA A 418 2.65 -18.82 41.23
CA ALA A 418 1.20 -18.74 41.23
C ALA A 418 0.66 -19.39 42.52
N PRO A 419 -0.42 -18.85 43.13
CA PRO A 419 -1.04 -19.46 44.30
C PRO A 419 -1.35 -20.93 44.01
N ALA A 420 -1.05 -21.84 44.96
CA ALA A 420 -1.19 -23.29 44.78
C ALA A 420 -2.61 -23.75 44.40
N GLU A 421 -3.61 -22.89 44.60
CA GLU A 421 -5.03 -23.10 44.32
C GLU A 421 -5.41 -22.75 42.87
N GLN A 422 -4.52 -22.09 42.12
CA GLN A 422 -4.79 -21.68 40.75
C GLN A 422 -4.64 -22.87 39.80
N ALA A 423 -5.76 -23.31 39.21
CA ALA A 423 -5.74 -24.35 38.18
C ALA A 423 -4.80 -23.98 37.03
N ALA A 424 -4.04 -24.98 36.54
CA ALA A 424 -3.12 -24.79 35.42
C ALA A 424 -3.85 -24.18 34.22
N LYS A 425 -3.42 -23.00 33.77
CA LYS A 425 -4.00 -22.35 32.58
C LYS A 425 -3.83 -23.27 31.39
N ALA A 426 -4.89 -23.40 30.58
CA ALA A 426 -4.82 -24.10 29.32
C ALA A 426 -3.62 -23.56 28.51
N PRO A 427 -2.83 -24.41 27.83
CA PRO A 427 -1.60 -23.98 27.16
C PRO A 427 -1.79 -22.77 26.23
N VAL A 428 -2.95 -22.65 25.56
CA VAL A 428 -3.27 -21.53 24.65
C VAL A 428 -3.46 -20.18 25.35
N GLN A 429 -3.64 -20.18 26.67
CA GLN A 429 -3.83 -18.98 27.50
C GLN A 429 -2.54 -18.54 28.20
N GLN A 430 -1.44 -19.27 27.98
CA GLN A 430 -0.12 -18.89 28.47
C GLN A 430 0.55 -18.00 27.43
N LEU A 431 0.98 -16.80 27.84
CA LEU A 431 1.57 -15.80 26.93
C LEU A 431 2.79 -16.36 26.17
N GLY A 432 3.63 -17.14 26.85
CA GLY A 432 4.81 -17.76 26.22
C GLY A 432 4.46 -18.79 25.15
N LYS A 433 3.41 -19.59 25.36
CA LYS A 433 2.97 -20.58 24.36
C LYS A 433 2.22 -19.90 23.21
N PHE A 434 1.41 -18.88 23.51
CA PHE A 434 0.79 -18.03 22.50
C PHE A 434 1.86 -17.35 21.63
N ASP A 435 2.89 -16.75 22.22
CA ASP A 435 3.96 -16.08 21.49
C ASP A 435 4.79 -17.08 20.67
N SER A 436 5.11 -18.26 21.20
CA SER A 436 5.85 -19.28 20.47
C SER A 436 5.10 -19.83 19.25
N GLU A 437 3.78 -19.89 19.31
CA GLU A 437 2.96 -20.44 18.21
C GLU A 437 2.51 -19.36 17.24
N PHE A 438 2.09 -18.19 17.74
CA PHE A 438 1.49 -17.12 16.92
C PHE A 438 2.47 -16.03 16.49
N ARG A 439 3.51 -15.73 17.27
CA ARG A 439 4.53 -14.72 16.89
C ARG A 439 5.80 -15.36 16.35
N ALA A 440 6.17 -16.56 16.86
CA ALA A 440 7.31 -17.36 16.40
C ALA A 440 8.61 -16.55 16.17
N ASP A 441 8.87 -15.56 17.03
CA ASP A 441 9.98 -14.60 16.93
C ASP A 441 10.06 -13.79 15.61
N LYS A 442 8.96 -13.73 14.83
CA LYS A 442 8.85 -12.98 13.57
C LYS A 442 8.06 -11.67 13.71
N GLY A 443 7.63 -11.32 14.92
CA GLY A 443 6.86 -10.10 15.20
C GLY A 443 5.39 -10.18 14.76
N TYR A 444 4.66 -9.06 14.86
CA TYR A 444 3.20 -9.01 14.67
C TYR A 444 2.73 -9.11 13.19
N HIS A 445 3.66 -9.10 12.23
CA HIS A 445 3.37 -8.90 10.80
C HIS A 445 3.77 -10.08 9.88
N GLN A 446 4.07 -11.25 10.45
CA GLN A 446 4.54 -12.45 9.73
C GLN A 446 3.70 -13.67 10.13
N PRO A 447 3.61 -14.72 9.29
CA PRO A 447 2.77 -15.86 9.60
C PRO A 447 3.29 -16.64 10.81
N ALA A 448 2.33 -17.00 11.66
CA ALA A 448 2.47 -17.93 12.77
C ALA A 448 2.91 -19.33 12.30
N SER A 449 3.33 -20.19 13.24
CA SER A 449 3.74 -21.57 12.96
C SER A 449 2.64 -22.35 12.19
N ALA A 450 2.99 -23.46 11.52
CA ALA A 450 2.00 -24.29 10.82
C ALA A 450 0.82 -24.72 11.73
N LEU A 451 1.04 -24.81 13.05
CA LEU A 451 0.01 -25.09 14.07
C LEU A 451 -1.05 -23.98 14.21
N ALA A 452 -0.75 -22.74 13.84
CA ALA A 452 -1.74 -21.66 13.85
C ALA A 452 -2.69 -21.71 12.63
N SER A 453 -2.31 -22.40 11.55
CA SER A 453 -3.15 -22.58 10.35
C SER A 453 -4.18 -23.71 10.51
N VAL A 454 -3.92 -24.68 11.40
CA VAL A 454 -4.90 -25.68 11.82
C VAL A 454 -5.82 -25.11 12.89
N GLY A 455 -6.66 -24.15 12.48
CA GLY A 455 -7.93 -23.94 13.17
C GLY A 455 -8.62 -25.30 13.26
N VAL A 456 -9.01 -25.69 14.48
CA VAL A 456 -9.58 -27.00 14.87
C VAL A 456 -10.40 -27.63 13.73
N MET A 457 -9.72 -28.42 12.90
CA MET A 457 -10.33 -29.33 11.94
C MET A 457 -10.50 -30.63 12.71
N ALA A 458 -11.62 -30.74 13.43
CA ALA A 458 -12.10 -32.04 13.85
C ALA A 458 -12.40 -32.82 12.57
N ALA A 459 -11.54 -33.77 12.26
CA ALA A 459 -11.77 -34.74 11.20
C ALA A 459 -13.04 -35.53 11.54
N GLY A 460 -14.15 -35.17 10.90
CA GLY A 460 -15.31 -36.02 10.74
C GLY A 460 -15.26 -36.60 9.34
N THR A 461 -14.51 -37.68 9.16
CA THR A 461 -14.71 -38.56 8.01
C THR A 461 -15.85 -39.51 8.35
N GLY A 462 -16.92 -39.45 7.56
CA GLY A 462 -17.89 -40.53 7.35
C GLY A 462 -17.77 -40.99 5.91
#